data_AF-A0AAW2LTG4-F1
#
_entry.id   AF-A0AAW2LTG4-F1
#
_cell.length_a   1.000
_cell.length_b   1.000
_cell.length_c   1.000
_cell.angle_alpha   90.00
_cell.angle_beta   90.00
_cell.angle_gamma   90.00
#
_symmetry.space_group_name_H-M   'P 1'
#
loop_
_entity.id
_entity.type
_entity.pdbx_description
1 polymer ?
#
loop_
_entity_poly.entity_id
_entity_poly.type
_entity_poly.pdbx_seq_one_letter_code
_entity_poly.pdbx_strand_id
1 'polypeptide(L)'
;MQQRKGKEAKVIDKAKKKLRENAVQTICRWIYDAGLPFNGIYCESLGLAIEAIGQYGPGVKPPSYYEVRAKYLKKELEHTNILRKEDQSKHGFSLMVGGLTTNIVL
;
A
#
# COMPACT_ATOMS: atom_id res chain seq x y z
N MET A 1 -30.55 21.90 23.73
CA MET A 1 -29.17 21.39 23.50
C MET A 1 -29.05 20.32 22.40
N GLN A 2 -30.07 19.51 22.11
CA GLN A 2 -29.99 18.45 21.06
C GLN A 2 -29.86 18.96 19.61
N GLN A 3 -30.43 20.12 19.27
CA GLN A 3 -30.36 20.66 17.89
C GLN A 3 -28.96 21.15 17.46
N ARG A 4 -28.05 21.47 18.41
CA ARG A 4 -26.67 21.88 18.11
C ARG A 4 -25.81 20.68 17.68
N LYS A 5 -25.91 19.56 18.40
CA LYS A 5 -25.19 18.31 18.08
C LYS A 5 -25.50 17.77 16.66
N GLY A 6 -26.75 17.88 16.22
CA GLY A 6 -27.16 17.44 14.87
C GLY A 6 -26.67 18.35 13.74
N LYS A 7 -26.47 19.65 14.00
CA LYS A 7 -25.87 20.58 13.03
C LYS A 7 -24.35 20.42 12.97
N GLU A 8 -23.71 20.25 14.12
CA GLU A 8 -22.26 20.01 14.22
C GLU A 8 -21.85 18.71 13.50
N ALA A 9 -22.59 17.62 13.70
CA ALA A 9 -22.34 16.35 12.99
C ALA A 9 -22.41 16.49 11.46
N LYS A 10 -23.41 17.23 10.94
CA LYS A 10 -23.55 17.48 9.49
C LYS A 10 -22.40 18.32 8.92
N VAL A 11 -21.90 19.29 9.69
CA VAL A 11 -20.77 20.13 9.28
C VAL A 11 -19.48 19.30 9.24
N ILE A 12 -19.25 18.44 10.24
CA ILE A 12 -18.10 17.54 10.29
C ILE A 12 -18.12 16.56 9.11
N ASP A 13 -19.28 15.99 8.80
CA ASP A 13 -19.43 15.07 7.67
C ASP A 13 -19.11 15.75 6.33
N LYS A 14 -19.66 16.96 6.11
CA LYS A 14 -19.38 17.76 4.91
C LYS A 14 -17.89 18.12 4.80
N ALA A 15 -17.25 18.47 5.92
CA ALA A 15 -15.82 18.78 5.96
C ALA A 15 -14.97 17.55 5.64
N LYS A 16 -15.28 16.39 6.21
CA LYS A 16 -14.60 15.11 5.91
C LYS A 16 -14.73 14.73 4.44
N LYS A 17 -15.93 14.90 3.85
CA LYS A 17 -16.14 14.64 2.42
C LYS A 17 -15.25 15.51 1.55
N LYS A 18 -15.17 16.82 1.84
CA LYS A 18 -14.31 17.75 1.10
C LYS A 18 -12.82 17.42 1.25
N LEU A 19 -12.38 17.02 2.45
CA LEU A 19 -11.01 16.58 2.68
C LEU A 19 -10.69 15.31 1.86
N ARG A 20 -11.62 14.35 1.82
CA ARG A 20 -11.48 13.14 1.00
C ARG A 20 -11.41 13.49 -0.50
N GLU A 21 -12.29 14.35 -0.99
CA GLU A 21 -12.29 14.77 -2.40
C GLU A 21 -10.95 15.38 -2.80
N ASN A 22 -10.41 16.30 -1.98
CA ASN A 22 -9.10 16.90 -2.21
C ASN A 22 -7.95 15.87 -2.19
N ALA A 23 -7.96 14.95 -1.22
CA ALA A 23 -6.95 13.91 -1.10
C ALA A 23 -6.96 12.98 -2.33
N VAL A 24 -8.14 12.50 -2.72
CA VAL A 24 -8.32 11.63 -3.89
C VAL A 24 -7.88 12.35 -5.17
N GLN A 25 -8.28 13.61 -5.36
CA GLN A 25 -7.86 14.39 -6.53
C GLN A 25 -6.33 14.55 -6.61
N THR A 26 -5.68 14.75 -5.47
CA THR A 26 -4.22 14.88 -5.39
C THR A 26 -3.52 13.55 -5.73
N ILE A 27 -4.04 12.43 -5.22
CA ILE A 27 -3.52 11.08 -5.54
C ILE A 27 -3.70 10.78 -7.03
N CYS A 28 -4.87 11.06 -7.61
CA CYS A 28 -5.11 10.85 -9.04
C CYS A 28 -4.14 11.68 -9.90
N ARG A 29 -3.89 12.93 -9.54
CA ARG A 29 -2.93 13.77 -10.24
C ARG A 29 -1.52 13.19 -10.18
N TRP A 30 -1.08 12.73 -9.01
CA TRP A 30 0.21 12.06 -8.86
C TRP A 30 0.32 10.78 -9.70
N ILE A 31 -0.75 9.96 -9.77
CA ILE A 31 -0.81 8.77 -10.63
C ILE A 31 -0.63 9.14 -12.10
N TYR A 32 -1.32 10.19 -12.58
CA TYR A 32 -1.22 10.65 -13.96
C TYR A 32 0.18 11.20 -14.27
N ASP A 33 0.74 12.04 -13.38
CA ASP A 33 2.06 12.65 -13.54
C ASP A 33 3.18 11.60 -13.54
N ALA A 34 3.04 10.55 -12.72
CA ALA A 34 4.00 9.46 -12.61
C ALA A 34 3.85 8.38 -13.71
N GLY A 35 2.81 8.47 -14.56
CA GLY A 35 2.54 7.47 -15.60
C GLY A 35 2.19 6.10 -15.04
N LEU A 36 1.58 6.04 -13.84
CA LEU A 36 1.20 4.78 -13.21
C LEU A 36 -0.05 4.19 -13.91
N PRO A 37 -0.06 2.88 -14.18
CA PRO A 37 -1.21 2.24 -14.80
C PRO A 37 -2.39 2.20 -13.80
N PHE A 38 -3.61 2.36 -14.31
CA PHE A 38 -4.81 2.46 -13.45
C PHE A 38 -5.09 1.21 -12.62
N ASN A 39 -4.63 0.03 -13.07
CA ASN A 39 -4.71 -1.20 -12.28
C ASN A 39 -3.95 -1.12 -10.94
N GLY A 40 -3.00 -0.17 -10.80
CA GLY A 40 -2.28 0.08 -9.55
C GLY A 40 -3.18 0.50 -8.39
N ILE A 41 -4.41 0.99 -8.64
CA ILE A 41 -5.37 1.31 -7.56
C ILE A 41 -5.85 0.08 -6.79
N TYR A 42 -5.75 -1.11 -7.38
CA TYR A 42 -6.15 -2.37 -6.77
C TYR A 42 -5.02 -3.00 -5.93
N CYS A 43 -3.83 -2.41 -5.92
CA CYS A 43 -2.75 -2.87 -5.07
C CYS A 43 -3.11 -2.60 -3.59
N GLU A 44 -3.14 -3.66 -2.78
CA GLU A 44 -3.37 -3.57 -1.33
C GLU A 44 -2.38 -2.60 -0.65
N SER A 45 -1.15 -2.54 -1.17
CA SER A 45 -0.10 -1.63 -0.70
C SER A 45 -0.47 -0.15 -0.79
N LEU A 46 -1.36 0.25 -1.70
CA LEU A 46 -1.84 1.64 -1.78
C LEU A 46 -2.67 2.00 -0.54
N GLY A 47 -3.55 1.10 -0.09
CA GLY A 47 -4.35 1.29 1.12
C GLY A 47 -3.47 1.44 2.36
N LEU A 48 -2.50 0.53 2.51
CA LEU A 48 -1.52 0.55 3.59
C LEU A 48 -0.67 1.83 3.59
N ALA A 49 -0.24 2.30 2.41
CA ALA A 49 0.51 3.55 2.28
C ALA A 49 -0.32 4.77 2.71
N ILE A 50 -1.59 4.85 2.30
CA ILE A 50 -2.50 5.94 2.68
C ILE A 50 -2.74 5.93 4.20
N GLU A 51 -2.95 4.74 4.79
CA GLU A 51 -3.13 4.60 6.22
C GLU A 51 -1.89 5.04 7.00
N ALA A 52 -0.69 4.60 6.59
CA ALA A 52 0.56 5.00 7.23
C ALA A 52 0.78 6.52 7.17
N ILE A 53 0.48 7.16 6.03
CA ILE A 53 0.53 8.61 5.89
C ILE A 53 -0.50 9.29 6.81
N GLY A 54 -1.71 8.74 6.90
CA GLY A 54 -2.77 9.24 7.78
C GLY A 54 -2.42 9.15 9.26
N GLN A 55 -1.78 8.06 9.68
CA GLN A 55 -1.31 7.84 11.06
C GLN A 55 -0.14 8.78 11.42
N TYR A 56 0.78 9.04 10.49
CA TYR A 56 1.83 10.04 10.70
C TYR A 56 1.25 11.46 10.80
N GLY A 57 0.30 11.79 9.92
CA GLY A 57 -0.33 13.10 9.86
C GLY A 57 0.37 14.08 8.90
N PRO A 58 0.03 15.39 8.97
CA PRO A 58 0.62 16.40 8.10
C PRO A 58 2.15 16.50 8.25
N GLY A 59 2.87 16.62 7.14
CA GLY A 59 4.32 16.83 7.14
C GLY A 59 5.16 15.61 6.77
N VAL A 60 4.55 14.48 6.39
CA VAL A 60 5.27 13.35 5.77
C VAL A 60 6.05 13.88 4.57
N LYS A 61 7.37 13.70 4.59
CA LYS A 61 8.21 13.97 3.44
C LYS A 61 8.14 12.78 2.47
N PRO A 62 8.06 13.02 1.16
CA PRO A 62 8.22 11.95 0.18
C PRO A 62 9.54 11.19 0.41
N PRO A 63 9.58 9.88 0.17
CA PRO A 63 10.82 9.12 0.23
C PRO A 63 11.85 9.70 -0.74
N SER A 64 13.10 9.77 -0.30
CA SER A 64 14.20 10.11 -1.21
C SER A 64 14.51 8.95 -2.17
N TYR A 65 15.13 9.26 -3.31
CA TYR A 65 15.57 8.25 -4.29
C TYR A 65 16.44 7.15 -3.64
N TYR A 66 17.35 7.54 -2.75
CA TYR A 66 18.23 6.59 -2.05
C TYR A 66 17.45 5.68 -1.10
N GLU A 67 16.46 6.23 -0.38
CA GLU A 67 15.61 5.44 0.50
C GLU A 67 14.86 4.38 -0.29
N VAL A 68 14.25 4.76 -1.42
CA VAL A 68 13.52 3.81 -2.27
C VAL A 68 14.45 2.75 -2.85
N ARG A 69 15.53 3.16 -3.54
CA ARG A 69 16.39 2.24 -4.29
C ARG A 69 17.24 1.33 -3.40
N ALA A 70 17.74 1.83 -2.28
CA ALA A 70 18.74 1.11 -1.49
C ALA A 70 18.16 0.56 -0.18
N LYS A 71 17.50 1.40 0.61
CA LYS A 71 17.12 1.03 1.98
C LYS A 71 15.86 0.17 1.99
N TYR A 72 14.78 0.66 1.41
CA TYR A 72 13.48 0.00 1.48
C TYR A 72 13.36 -1.14 0.48
N LEU A 73 14.00 -1.04 -0.70
CA LEU A 73 14.09 -2.20 -1.60
C LEU A 73 14.79 -3.40 -0.95
N LYS A 74 15.88 -3.18 -0.20
CA LYS A 74 16.54 -4.27 0.54
C LYS A 74 15.63 -4.86 1.61
N LYS A 75 14.88 -4.02 2.34
CA LYS A 75 13.94 -4.50 3.36
C LYS A 75 12.81 -5.35 2.76
N GLU A 76 12.24 -4.93 1.63
CA GLU A 76 11.23 -5.71 0.92
C GLU A 76 11.80 -7.04 0.40
N LEU A 77 13.05 -7.05 -0.07
CA LEU A 77 13.72 -8.28 -0.49
C LEU A 77 13.93 -9.26 0.68
N GLU A 78 14.35 -8.77 1.84
CA GLU A 78 14.48 -9.61 3.03
C GLU A 78 13.13 -10.13 3.50
N HIS A 79 12.09 -9.30 3.51
CA HIS A 79 10.75 -9.70 3.90
C HIS A 79 10.20 -10.81 2.97
N THR A 80 10.31 -10.63 1.65
CA THR A 80 9.91 -11.66 0.68
C THR A 80 10.75 -12.93 0.78
N ASN A 81 12.05 -12.82 1.09
CA ASN A 81 12.92 -13.98 1.32
C ASN A 81 12.51 -14.79 2.56
N ILE A 82 12.10 -14.11 3.63
CA ILE A 82 11.62 -14.76 4.86
C ILE A 82 10.32 -15.51 4.56
N LEU A 83 9.33 -14.83 3.97
CA LEU A 83 8.06 -15.45 3.59
C LEU A 83 8.27 -16.66 2.68
N ARG A 84 9.15 -16.54 1.67
CA ARG A 84 9.50 -17.64 0.79
C ARG A 84 10.10 -18.84 1.54
N LYS A 85 11.00 -18.59 2.49
CA LYS A 85 11.60 -19.68 3.30
C LYS A 85 10.57 -20.32 4.21
N GLU A 86 9.67 -19.54 4.82
CA GLU A 86 8.58 -20.06 5.64
C GLU A 86 7.62 -20.92 4.81
N ASP A 87 7.25 -20.48 3.61
CA ASP A 87 6.41 -21.25 2.69
C ASP A 87 7.10 -22.52 2.21
N GLN A 88 8.40 -22.45 1.92
CA GLN A 88 9.22 -23.64 1.57
C GLN A 88 9.34 -24.62 2.74
N SER A 89 9.47 -24.13 3.98
CA SER A 89 9.46 -24.99 5.16
C SER A 89 8.10 -25.64 5.41
N LYS A 90 7.00 -24.98 5.02
CA LYS A 90 5.64 -25.50 5.19
C LYS A 90 5.20 -26.45 4.07
N HIS A 91 5.58 -26.16 2.82
CA HIS A 91 5.03 -26.84 1.63
C HIS A 91 6.08 -27.54 0.75
N GLY A 92 7.37 -27.45 1.08
CA GLY A 92 8.46 -27.96 0.24
C GLY A 92 8.69 -27.10 -1.01
N PHE A 93 9.75 -27.40 -1.77
CA PHE A 93 10.02 -26.77 -3.06
C PHE A 93 9.35 -27.58 -4.19
N SER A 94 8.52 -26.94 -5.02
CA SER A 94 8.11 -27.52 -6.30
C SER A 94 8.78 -26.73 -7.43
N LEU A 95 9.68 -27.38 -8.16
CA LEU A 95 10.44 -26.79 -9.25
C LEU A 95 9.81 -27.29 -10.57
N MET A 96 8.99 -26.45 -11.21
CA MET A 96 8.40 -26.79 -12.51
C MET A 96 9.42 -26.49 -13.62
N VAL A 97 10.06 -27.53 -14.15
CA VAL A 97 10.85 -27.47 -15.38
C VAL A 97 9.99 -28.02 -16.52
N GLY A 98 9.59 -27.14 -17.45
CA GLY A 98 9.13 -27.46 -18.80
C GLY A 98 8.38 -28.79 -19.02
N GLY A 99 7.23 -29.00 -18.35
CA GLY A 99 6.25 -30.02 -18.74
C GLY A 99 6.23 -31.33 -17.96
N LEU A 100 7.06 -31.53 -16.93
CA LEU A 100 6.91 -32.65 -15.99
C LEU A 100 7.04 -32.16 -14.55
N THR A 101 6.04 -32.44 -13.71
CA THR A 101 6.09 -32.15 -12.28
C THR A 101 6.91 -33.23 -11.57
N THR A 102 8.14 -32.91 -11.17
CA THR A 102 8.88 -33.73 -10.21
C THR A 102 8.80 -33.04 -8.85
N ASN A 103 8.01 -33.62 -7.93
CA ASN A 103 8.08 -33.25 -6.52
C ASN A 103 9.38 -33.86 -5.96
N ILE A 104 10.34 -33.02 -5.63
CA ILE A 104 11.49 -33.43 -4.81
C ILE A 104 11.14 -33.05 -3.38
N VAL A 105 10.71 -34.03 -2.59
CA VAL A 105 10.72 -33.92 -1.13
C VAL A 105 12.15 -34.23 -0.71
N LEU A 106 12.86 -33.26 -0.11
CA LEU A 106 14.12 -33.49 0.59
C LEU A 106 13.84 -34.01 2.00
#